data_AF-A0A381ZSR0-F1
#
_entry.id   AF-A0A381ZSR0-F1
#
_cell.length_a   1.000
_cell.length_b   1.000
_cell.length_c   1.000
_cell.angle_alpha   90.00
_cell.angle_beta   90.00
_cell.angle_gamma   90.00
#
_symmetry.space_group_name_H-M   'P 1'
#
loop_
_entity.id
_entity.type
_entity.pdbx_description
1 polymer ?
#
loop_
_entity_poly.entity_id
_entity_poly.type
_entity_poly.pdbx_seq_one_letter_code
_entity_poly.pdbx_strand_id
1 'polypeptide(L)'
;MAPCCWSGTVANHGNPGMEEKIRELVSQNKTKEEIVDHFVGIYGERILAIPVARGFNLMVWLAPVIVLALGTFILVNYLKLHTKPQETIPIAEEKVPYDDLIEKELKEME
;
A
#
# COMPACT_ATOMS: atom_id res chain seq x y z
N MET A 1 -12.66 19.27 -10.47
CA MET A 1 -13.90 18.53 -10.17
C MET A 1 -15.08 19.36 -10.63
N ALA A 2 -16.17 18.72 -11.04
CA ALA A 2 -17.41 19.39 -11.40
C ALA A 2 -18.21 19.69 -10.12
N PRO A 3 -18.65 20.95 -9.90
CA PRO A 3 -19.42 21.32 -8.71
C PRO A 3 -20.80 20.66 -8.57
N CYS A 4 -21.31 20.01 -9.61
CA CYS A 4 -22.63 19.38 -9.61
C CYS A 4 -22.72 18.19 -8.65
N CYS A 5 -21.69 17.34 -8.61
CA CYS A 5 -21.67 16.12 -7.79
C CYS A 5 -20.33 15.84 -7.12
N TRP A 6 -19.26 16.57 -7.46
CA TRP A 6 -17.89 16.38 -6.94
C TRP A 6 -17.27 14.99 -7.19
N SER A 7 -17.94 14.12 -7.93
CA SER A 7 -17.51 12.74 -8.18
C SER A 7 -16.65 12.59 -9.45
N GLY A 8 -16.39 13.68 -10.17
CA GLY A 8 -15.56 13.65 -11.36
C GLY A 8 -15.22 15.04 -11.87
N THR A 9 -14.48 15.12 -12.98
CA THR A 9 -14.02 16.39 -13.55
C THR A 9 -15.11 17.07 -14.36
N VAL A 10 -14.93 18.38 -14.60
CA VAL A 10 -15.80 19.18 -15.47
C VAL A 10 -15.87 18.58 -16.87
N ALA A 11 -14.77 18.02 -17.36
CA ALA A 11 -14.71 17.37 -18.67
C ALA A 11 -15.63 16.14 -18.79
N ASN A 12 -15.93 15.44 -17.69
CA ASN A 12 -16.78 14.25 -17.70
C ASN A 12 -18.23 14.54 -17.30
N HIS A 13 -18.45 15.45 -16.34
CA HIS A 13 -19.78 15.72 -15.77
C HIS A 13 -20.43 17.01 -16.25
N GLY A 14 -19.67 17.86 -16.96
CA GLY A 14 -20.14 19.13 -17.49
C GLY A 14 -20.31 20.21 -16.41
N ASN A 15 -20.07 21.46 -16.81
CA ASN A 15 -20.57 22.65 -16.13
C ASN A 15 -20.50 23.82 -17.13
N PRO A 16 -21.62 24.22 -17.75
CA PRO A 16 -21.60 25.18 -18.86
C PRO A 16 -20.90 26.50 -18.52
N GLY A 17 -21.18 27.07 -17.33
CA GLY A 17 -20.56 28.33 -16.91
C GLY A 17 -19.06 28.19 -16.62
N MET A 18 -18.64 27.08 -16.02
CA MET A 18 -17.23 26.81 -15.76
C MET A 18 -16.47 26.53 -17.06
N GLU A 19 -17.06 25.80 -18.00
CA GLU A 19 -16.47 25.53 -19.31
C GLU A 19 -16.31 26.80 -20.16
N GLU A 20 -17.34 27.65 -20.17
CA GLU A 20 -17.26 28.96 -20.82
C GLU A 20 -16.15 29.81 -20.20
N LYS A 21 -16.08 29.86 -18.86
CA LYS A 21 -15.03 30.60 -18.18
C LYS A 21 -13.63 30.04 -18.44
N ILE A 22 -13.48 28.71 -18.49
CA ILE A 22 -12.22 28.07 -18.87
C ILE A 22 -11.80 28.50 -20.29
N ARG A 23 -12.72 28.47 -21.26
CA ARG A 23 -12.44 28.91 -22.64
C ARG A 23 -12.03 30.38 -22.69
N GLU A 24 -12.69 31.24 -21.93
CA GLU A 24 -12.34 32.65 -21.80
C GLU A 24 -10.90 32.82 -21.28
N LEU A 25 -10.54 32.16 -20.16
CA LEU A 25 -9.20 32.27 -19.58
C LEU A 25 -8.11 31.70 -20.51
N VAL A 26 -8.40 30.61 -21.21
CA VAL A 26 -7.49 30.05 -22.23
C VAL A 26 -7.28 31.05 -23.37
N SER A 27 -8.33 31.74 -23.84
CA SER A 27 -8.22 32.78 -24.87
C SER A 27 -7.38 33.99 -24.41
N GLN A 28 -7.29 34.20 -23.09
CA GLN A 28 -6.45 35.21 -22.46
C GLN A 28 -4.99 34.75 -22.26
N ASN A 29 -4.57 33.62 -22.85
CA ASN A 29 -3.24 33.02 -22.69
C ASN A 29 -2.86 32.72 -21.23
N LYS A 30 -3.85 32.45 -20.36
CA LYS A 30 -3.58 32.02 -18.99
C LYS A 30 -3.00 30.62 -18.95
N THR A 31 -2.07 30.39 -18.03
CA THR A 31 -1.52 29.05 -17.83
C THR A 31 -2.53 28.14 -17.14
N LYS A 32 -2.31 26.84 -17.23
CA LYS A 32 -3.16 25.84 -16.57
C LYS A 32 -3.23 26.09 -15.06
N GLU A 33 -2.10 26.43 -14.45
CA GLU A 33 -1.99 26.70 -13.01
C GLU A 33 -2.82 27.93 -12.63
N GLU A 34 -2.72 29.03 -13.38
CA GLU A 34 -3.53 30.23 -13.14
C GLU A 34 -5.03 29.96 -13.28
N ILE A 35 -5.43 29.16 -14.28
CA ILE A 35 -6.83 28.78 -14.48
C ILE A 35 -7.35 27.95 -13.31
N VAL A 36 -6.56 26.97 -12.86
CA VAL A 36 -6.93 26.12 -11.71
C VAL A 36 -7.02 26.96 -10.44
N ASP A 37 -6.02 27.82 -10.19
CA ASP A 37 -5.97 28.70 -9.02
C ASP A 37 -7.15 29.68 -8.97
N HIS A 38 -7.60 30.17 -10.13
CA HIS A 38 -8.82 30.98 -10.23
C HIS A 38 -10.04 30.24 -9.65
N PHE A 39 -10.23 28.97 -10.01
CA PHE A 39 -11.35 28.17 -9.48
C PHE A 39 -11.12 27.71 -8.04
N VAL A 40 -9.88 27.50 -7.61
CA VAL A 40 -9.55 27.25 -6.20
C VAL A 40 -9.93 28.46 -5.35
N GLY A 41 -9.75 29.69 -5.85
CA GLY A 41 -10.18 30.90 -5.14
C GLY A 41 -11.69 30.98 -4.90
N ILE A 42 -12.50 30.36 -5.76
CA ILE A 42 -13.97 30.38 -5.67
C ILE A 42 -14.50 29.19 -4.86
N TYR A 43 -13.99 27.99 -5.14
CA TYR A 43 -14.53 26.72 -4.63
C TYR A 43 -13.65 26.07 -3.55
N GLY A 44 -12.49 26.65 -3.27
CA GLY A 44 -11.46 26.07 -2.40
C GLY A 44 -10.75 24.87 -3.05
N GLU A 45 -9.92 24.21 -2.26
CA GLU A 45 -9.13 23.05 -2.71
C GLU A 45 -10.00 21.85 -3.13
N ARG A 46 -11.28 21.81 -2.75
CA ARG A 46 -12.22 20.74 -3.14
C ARG A 46 -12.42 20.67 -4.66
N ILE A 47 -12.17 21.77 -5.38
CA ILE A 47 -12.25 21.76 -6.84
C ILE A 47 -11.12 20.97 -7.51
N LEU A 48 -10.03 20.71 -6.79
CA LEU A 48 -8.92 19.94 -7.30
C LEU A 48 -9.32 18.47 -7.41
N ALA A 49 -8.92 17.84 -8.52
CA ALA A 49 -9.18 16.42 -8.72
C ALA A 49 -8.36 15.52 -7.78
N ILE A 50 -7.23 16.06 -7.32
CA ILE A 50 -6.29 15.42 -6.40
C ILE A 50 -6.02 16.38 -5.23
N PRO A 51 -5.94 15.88 -4.00
CA PRO A 51 -5.65 16.70 -2.84
C PRO A 51 -4.21 17.23 -2.91
N VAL A 52 -4.01 18.51 -2.59
CA VAL A 52 -2.66 19.09 -2.51
C VAL A 52 -1.86 18.43 -1.39
N ALA A 53 -0.58 18.12 -1.61
CA ALA A 53 0.29 17.55 -0.60
C ALA A 53 0.75 18.60 0.43
N ARG A 54 -0.19 19.21 1.16
CA ARG A 54 0.06 20.20 2.21
C ARG A 54 -0.83 19.93 3.42
N GLY A 55 -0.31 20.21 4.62
CA GLY A 55 -1.04 20.06 5.88
C GLY A 55 -1.56 18.63 6.08
N PHE A 56 -2.83 18.50 6.44
CA PHE A 56 -3.47 17.19 6.71
C PHE A 56 -3.53 16.28 5.48
N ASN A 57 -3.68 16.84 4.28
CA ASN A 57 -3.75 16.07 3.03
C ASN A 57 -2.47 15.26 2.77
N LEU A 58 -1.35 15.64 3.38
CA LEU A 58 -0.07 14.93 3.27
C LEU A 58 -0.16 13.49 3.81
N MET A 59 -1.08 13.24 4.75
CA MET A 59 -1.32 11.90 5.30
C MET A 59 -1.76 10.90 4.25
N VAL A 60 -2.55 11.29 3.25
CA VAL A 60 -3.00 10.37 2.17
C VAL A 60 -1.81 9.86 1.36
N TRP A 61 -0.77 10.68 1.22
CA TRP A 61 0.45 10.34 0.48
C TRP A 61 1.42 9.49 1.31
N LEU A 62 1.54 9.75 2.62
CA LEU A 62 2.45 9.00 3.50
C LEU A 62 1.86 7.72 4.08
N ALA A 63 0.55 7.69 4.34
CA ALA A 63 -0.11 6.59 5.02
C ALA A 63 0.16 5.22 4.36
N PRO A 64 0.14 5.04 3.03
CA PRO A 64 0.45 3.75 2.41
C PRO A 64 1.85 3.24 2.78
N VAL A 65 2.84 4.13 2.75
CA VAL A 65 4.24 3.78 3.09
C VAL A 65 4.37 3.44 4.57
N ILE A 66 3.75 4.24 5.44
CA ILE A 66 3.78 4.03 6.90
C ILE A 66 3.11 2.72 7.27
N VAL A 67 1.92 2.43 6.72
CA VAL A 67 1.18 1.19 7.00
C VAL A 67 1.97 -0.03 6.54
N LEU A 68 2.57 0.02 5.36
CA LEU A 68 3.43 -1.07 4.88
C LEU A 68 4.65 -1.25 5.78
N ALA A 69 5.35 -0.17 6.13
CA ALA A 69 6.53 -0.23 6.99
C ALA A 69 6.19 -0.80 8.38
N LEU A 70 5.13 -0.33 9.03
CA LEU A 70 4.68 -0.86 10.32
C LEU A 70 4.23 -2.32 10.19
N GLY A 71 3.46 -2.66 9.16
CA GLY A 71 2.99 -4.02 8.93
C GLY A 71 4.14 -5.01 8.77
N THR A 72 5.13 -4.68 7.91
CA THR A 72 6.34 -5.48 7.74
C THR A 72 7.15 -5.56 9.02
N PHE A 73 7.31 -4.45 9.74
CA PHE A 73 8.03 -4.43 11.01
C PHE A 73 7.39 -5.36 12.04
N ILE A 74 6.08 -5.28 12.25
CA ILE A 74 5.35 -6.14 13.17
C ILE A 74 5.48 -7.61 12.76
N LEU A 75 5.29 -7.91 11.47
CA LEU A 75 5.39 -9.28 10.95
C LEU A 75 6.78 -9.89 11.18
N VAL A 76 7.86 -9.15 10.88
CA VAL A 76 9.23 -9.62 11.08
C VAL A 76 9.52 -9.87 12.56
N ASN A 77 9.10 -8.98 13.45
CA ASN A 77 9.29 -9.17 14.89
C ASN A 77 8.50 -10.37 15.42
N TYR A 78 7.27 -10.55 14.96
CA TYR A 78 6.44 -11.71 15.30
C TYR A 78 7.12 -13.02 14.87
N LEU A 79 7.56 -13.12 13.60
CA LEU A 79 8.22 -14.33 13.10
C LEU A 79 9.53 -14.62 13.84
N LYS A 80 10.34 -13.61 14.15
CA LYS A 80 11.57 -13.79 14.94
C LYS A 80 11.29 -14.34 16.34
N LEU A 81 10.20 -13.91 16.98
CA LEU A 81 9.82 -14.39 18.31
C LEU A 81 9.31 -15.84 18.28
N HIS A 82 8.64 -16.24 17.21
CA HIS A 82 8.03 -17.56 17.07
C HIS A 82 8.89 -18.60 16.35
N THR A 83 10.04 -18.21 15.81
CA THR A 83 11.01 -19.15 15.26
C THR A 83 11.85 -19.69 16.41
N LYS A 84 11.36 -20.75 17.08
CA LYS A 84 12.22 -21.59 17.93
C LYS A 84 13.30 -22.18 17.02
N PRO A 85 14.60 -22.02 17.32
CA PRO A 85 15.64 -22.80 16.68
C PRO A 85 15.21 -24.26 16.81
N GLN A 86 15.04 -24.93 15.67
CA GLN A 86 14.87 -26.37 15.66
C GLN A 86 16.17 -26.91 16.24
N GLU A 87 16.11 -27.45 17.47
CA GLU A 87 17.24 -28.20 18.01
C GLU A 87 17.53 -29.28 16.99
N THR A 88 18.65 -29.14 16.29
CA THR A 88 19.26 -30.24 15.56
C THR A 88 19.56 -31.27 16.63
N ILE A 89 18.69 -32.28 16.74
CA ILE A 89 18.96 -33.47 17.54
C ILE A 89 20.29 -33.98 16.97
N PRO A 90 21.40 -33.91 17.74
CA PRO A 90 22.61 -34.58 17.27
C PRO A 90 22.20 -36.03 17.09
N ILE A 91 22.45 -36.58 15.91
CA ILE A 91 22.42 -38.03 15.71
C ILE A 91 23.62 -38.56 16.52
N ALA A 92 23.47 -38.55 17.85
CA ALA A 92 24.19 -39.47 18.69
C ALA A 92 23.66 -40.84 18.28
N GLU A 93 24.56 -41.79 18.09
CA GLU A 93 24.25 -43.22 18.00
C GLU A 93 23.56 -43.63 19.32
N GLU A 94 22.29 -43.30 19.47
CA GLU A 94 21.46 -43.82 20.53
C GLU A 94 21.12 -45.25 20.11
N LYS A 95 21.86 -46.22 20.67
CA LYS A 95 21.57 -47.65 20.51
C LYS A 95 20.09 -47.86 20.82
N VAL A 96 19.32 -48.09 19.76
CA VAL A 96 17.89 -48.37 19.87
C VAL A 96 17.74 -49.68 20.63
N PRO A 97 16.81 -49.79 21.58
CA PRO A 97 16.56 -51.07 22.26
C PRO A 97 16.31 -52.16 21.22
N TYR A 98 16.97 -53.31 21.40
CA TYR A 98 16.87 -54.48 20.52
C TYR A 98 17.57 -54.39 19.15
N ASP A 99 18.48 -53.44 18.94
CA ASP A 99 19.34 -53.36 17.74
C ASP A 99 20.03 -54.71 17.45
N ASP A 100 20.58 -55.34 18.49
CA ASP A 100 21.24 -56.64 18.42
C ASP A 100 20.27 -57.79 17.99
N LEU A 101 18.96 -57.67 18.28
CA LEU A 101 17.95 -58.67 17.86
C LEU A 101 17.53 -58.46 16.40
N ILE A 102 17.44 -57.21 15.96
CA ILE A 102 17.09 -56.86 14.58
C ILE A 102 18.17 -57.39 13.63
N GLU A 103 19.45 -57.22 13.98
CA GLU A 103 20.56 -57.80 13.19
C GLU A 103 20.52 -59.33 13.13
N LYS A 104 20.07 -59.96 14.21
CA LYS A 104 19.96 -61.42 14.28
C LYS A 104 18.84 -61.94 13.38
N GLU A 105 17.66 -61.31 13.41
CA GLU A 105 16.54 -61.67 12.54
C GLU A 105 16.88 -61.47 11.06
N LEU A 106 17.56 -60.37 10.71
CA LEU A 106 17.98 -60.11 9.32
C LEU A 106 18.89 -61.21 8.77
N LYS A 107 19.83 -61.72 9.58
CA LYS A 107 20.72 -62.82 9.19
C LYS A 107 20.03 -64.18 9.10
N GLU A 108 18.94 -64.39 9.84
CA GLU A 108 18.15 -65.62 9.77
C GLU A 108 17.20 -65.63 8.54
N MET A 109 16.95 -64.47 7.92
CA MET A 109 16.12 -64.32 6.73
C MET A 109 16.89 -64.38 5.40
N GLU A 110 18.23 -64.42 5.42
CA GLU A 110 19.09 -64.72 4.26
C GLU A 110 19.36 -66.23 4.14
#